data_AF-A0AB74LY36-F1
#
_entry.id   AF-A0AB74LY36-F1
#
_cell.length_a   1.000
_cell.length_b   1.000
_cell.length_c   1.000
_cell.angle_alpha   90.00
_cell.angle_beta   90.00
_cell.angle_gamma   90.00
#
_symmetry.space_group_name_H-M   'P 1'
#
loop_
_entity.id
_entity.type
_entity.pdbx_description
1 polymer ?
#
loop_
_entity_poly.entity_id
_entity_poly.type
_entity_poly.pdbx_seq_one_letter_code
_entity_poly.pdbx_strand_id
1 'polypeptide(L)'
;MADTDCLFVDGDDEEPPAYVEFHSSILFILQMLDQACRNQHPAWCLSNAMESIANRAYGQHGAPLQLDEEDRDVLLRTLTRTKALMPVFMPDYSPEQFVVGINAAMTQVVMWSETTEQQALRHPHTKADARDLARALRNDMHTWCLAERVRERRHERRGAMIAEMLSLNIALGSV
;
A
#
# COMPACT_ATOMS: atom_id res chain seq x y z
N MET A 1 2.18 -42.56 42.24
CA MET A 1 3.05 -42.04 41.17
C MET A 1 2.22 -41.04 40.41
N ALA A 2 2.68 -39.79 40.39
CA ALA A 2 1.93 -38.65 39.87
C ALA A 2 1.82 -38.73 38.35
N ASP A 3 0.59 -38.84 37.83
CA ASP A 3 0.27 -38.46 36.46
C ASP A 3 0.37 -36.94 36.39
N THR A 4 1.37 -36.48 35.66
CA THR A 4 1.57 -35.05 35.40
C THR A 4 0.74 -34.76 34.16
N ASP A 5 -0.53 -34.44 34.39
CA ASP A 5 -1.43 -33.95 33.35
C ASP A 5 -0.81 -32.68 32.73
N CYS A 6 -0.44 -32.80 31.47
CA CYS A 6 0.00 -31.73 30.62
C CYS A 6 -1.13 -30.72 30.43
N LEU A 7 -1.20 -29.71 31.31
CA LEU A 7 -1.90 -28.46 31.05
C LEU A 7 -1.13 -27.65 30.01
N PHE A 8 -1.14 -28.12 28.76
CA PHE A 8 -1.09 -27.21 27.62
C PHE A 8 -2.55 -26.89 27.32
N VAL A 9 -3.00 -25.77 27.89
CA VAL A 9 -4.21 -25.10 27.38
C VAL A 9 -3.85 -24.71 25.96
N ASP A 10 -4.38 -25.46 25.00
CA ASP A 10 -4.52 -24.99 23.62
C ASP A 10 -5.25 -23.65 23.74
N GLY A 11 -4.48 -22.57 23.65
CA GLY A 11 -5.06 -21.26 23.49
C GLY A 11 -5.87 -21.35 22.21
N ASP A 12 -7.19 -21.21 22.32
CA ASP A 12 -8.01 -20.85 21.19
C ASP A 12 -7.40 -19.56 20.63
N ASP A 13 -6.51 -19.70 19.64
CA ASP A 13 -6.16 -18.64 18.70
C ASP A 13 -7.45 -18.38 17.91
N GLU A 14 -8.40 -17.72 18.59
CA GLU A 14 -9.67 -17.29 18.03
C GLU A 14 -9.30 -16.28 16.94
N GLU A 15 -9.24 -16.78 15.71
CA GLU A 15 -8.95 -15.99 14.53
C GLU A 15 -9.90 -14.80 14.55
N PRO A 16 -9.38 -13.55 14.56
CA PRO A 16 -10.20 -12.39 14.83
C PRO A 16 -11.35 -12.35 13.84
N PRO A 17 -12.57 -12.03 14.30
CA PRO A 17 -13.74 -12.13 13.44
C PRO A 17 -13.56 -11.21 12.23
N ALA A 18 -13.93 -11.71 11.04
CA ALA A 18 -13.60 -11.11 9.75
C ALA A 18 -13.93 -9.60 9.59
N TYR A 19 -14.88 -9.08 10.39
CA TYR A 19 -15.22 -7.66 10.42
C TYR A 19 -14.13 -6.77 11.06
N VAL A 20 -13.39 -7.28 12.05
CA VAL A 20 -12.31 -6.54 12.74
C VAL A 20 -11.10 -6.37 11.82
N GLU A 21 -10.72 -7.44 11.11
CA GLU A 21 -9.66 -7.38 10.10
C GLU A 21 -10.00 -6.49 8.92
N PHE A 22 -11.30 -6.40 8.60
CA PHE A 22 -11.78 -5.56 7.52
C PHE A 22 -11.67 -4.07 7.86
N HIS A 23 -12.19 -3.68 9.02
CA HIS A 23 -12.11 -2.29 9.49
C HIS A 23 -10.65 -1.85 9.66
N SER A 24 -9.78 -2.72 10.20
CA SER A 24 -8.35 -2.42 10.33
C SER A 24 -7.66 -2.23 8.97
N SER A 25 -8.08 -2.96 7.93
CA SER A 25 -7.55 -2.81 6.58
C SER A 25 -7.97 -1.51 5.91
N ILE A 26 -9.22 -1.08 6.10
CA ILE A 26 -9.72 0.20 5.57
C ILE A 26 -8.96 1.35 6.23
N LEU A 27 -8.85 1.32 7.56
CA LEU A 27 -8.09 2.31 8.32
C LEU A 27 -6.62 2.36 7.85
N PHE A 28 -6.01 1.21 7.58
CA PHE A 28 -4.66 1.14 7.04
C PHE A 28 -4.56 1.80 5.65
N ILE A 29 -5.47 1.49 4.72
CA ILE A 29 -5.50 2.12 3.39
C ILE A 29 -5.64 3.63 3.52
N LEU A 30 -6.58 4.10 4.35
CA LEU A 30 -6.81 5.52 4.58
C LEU A 30 -5.58 6.22 5.17
N GLN A 31 -4.93 5.59 6.15
CA GLN A 31 -3.70 6.10 6.75
C GLN A 31 -2.58 6.23 5.72
N MET A 32 -2.38 5.21 4.87
CA MET A 32 -1.37 5.24 3.82
C MET A 32 -1.66 6.34 2.80
N LEU A 33 -2.90 6.46 2.33
CA LEU A 33 -3.28 7.50 1.37
C LEU A 33 -3.14 8.92 1.95
N ASP A 34 -3.47 9.11 3.23
CA ASP A 34 -3.31 10.41 3.89
C ASP A 34 -1.83 10.76 4.10
N GLN A 35 -0.97 9.81 4.49
CA GLN A 35 0.48 10.01 4.56
C GLN A 35 1.06 10.39 3.20
N ALA A 36 0.65 9.71 2.12
CA ALA A 36 1.03 10.07 0.77
C ALA A 36 0.60 11.52 0.44
N CYS A 37 -0.65 11.90 0.78
CA CYS A 37 -1.18 13.26 0.60
C CYS A 37 -0.45 14.34 1.41
N ARG A 38 0.31 13.97 2.45
CA ARG A 38 1.19 14.86 3.23
C ARG A 38 2.62 14.89 2.69
N ASN A 39 2.87 14.27 1.54
CA ASN A 39 4.20 14.09 0.95
C ASN A 39 5.17 13.32 1.88
N GLN A 40 4.66 12.39 2.69
CA GLN A 40 5.45 11.54 3.56
C GLN A 40 5.63 10.18 2.91
N HIS A 41 6.81 9.93 2.35
CA HIS A 41 7.14 8.68 1.64
C HIS A 41 6.07 8.27 0.60
N PRO A 42 5.69 9.15 -0.34
CA PRO A 42 4.51 8.96 -1.19
C PRO A 42 4.54 7.64 -1.97
N ALA A 43 5.67 7.27 -2.56
CA ALA A 43 5.81 6.02 -3.31
C ALA A 43 5.62 4.78 -2.42
N TRP A 44 6.19 4.78 -1.20
CA TRP A 44 6.01 3.68 -0.26
C TRP A 44 4.55 3.57 0.21
N CYS A 45 3.95 4.68 0.63
CA CYS A 45 2.57 4.71 1.09
C CYS A 45 1.59 4.26 0.00
N LEU A 46 1.75 4.76 -1.23
CA LEU A 46 0.91 4.36 -2.37
C LEU A 46 1.09 2.87 -2.72
N SER A 47 2.32 2.36 -2.71
CA SER A 47 2.57 0.93 -2.93
C SER A 47 1.81 0.06 -1.92
N ASN A 48 1.86 0.40 -0.63
CA ASN A 48 1.17 -0.35 0.41
C ASN A 48 -0.36 -0.22 0.31
N ALA A 49 -0.87 1.00 0.06
CA ALA A 49 -2.30 1.22 -0.13
C ALA A 49 -2.84 0.39 -1.31
N MET A 50 -2.16 0.41 -2.45
CA MET A 50 -2.58 -0.35 -3.63
C MET A 50 -2.46 -1.86 -3.42
N GLU A 51 -1.48 -2.32 -2.64
CA GLU A 51 -1.37 -3.73 -2.24
C GLU A 51 -2.53 -4.19 -1.38
N SER A 52 -2.87 -3.42 -0.35
CA SER A 52 -4.02 -3.71 0.50
C SER A 52 -5.33 -3.72 -0.29
N ILE A 53 -5.50 -2.80 -1.24
CA ILE A 53 -6.63 -2.82 -2.17
C ILE A 53 -6.63 -4.09 -3.01
N ALA A 54 -5.50 -4.41 -3.65
CA ALA A 54 -5.42 -5.60 -4.50
C ALA A 54 -5.73 -6.88 -3.70
N ASN A 55 -5.08 -7.10 -2.55
CA ASN A 55 -5.26 -8.32 -1.74
C ASN A 55 -6.71 -8.52 -1.30
N ARG A 56 -7.46 -7.44 -1.07
CA ARG A 56 -8.88 -7.50 -0.68
C ARG A 56 -9.82 -7.72 -1.86
N ALA A 57 -9.48 -7.26 -3.06
CA ALA A 57 -10.24 -7.57 -4.28
C ALA A 57 -10.26 -9.08 -4.63
N TYR A 58 -9.34 -9.86 -4.06
CA TYR A 58 -9.19 -11.29 -4.30
C TYR A 58 -9.80 -12.21 -3.24
N GLY A 59 -10.32 -11.67 -2.13
CA GLY A 59 -11.01 -12.44 -1.11
C GLY A 59 -10.30 -13.75 -0.76
N GLN A 60 -9.25 -13.69 0.07
CA GLN A 60 -8.57 -14.92 0.54
C GLN A 60 -9.53 -15.93 1.22
N HIS A 61 -10.77 -15.54 1.54
CA HIS A 61 -11.79 -16.39 2.17
C HIS A 61 -13.13 -16.52 1.41
N GLY A 62 -13.17 -16.26 0.10
CA GLY A 62 -14.27 -16.70 -0.78
C GLY A 62 -15.63 -16.00 -0.63
N ALA A 63 -15.84 -15.19 0.42
CA ALA A 63 -17.04 -14.34 0.53
C ALA A 63 -16.81 -12.99 -0.19
N PRO A 64 -17.75 -12.53 -1.04
CA PRO A 64 -17.72 -11.15 -1.53
C PRO A 64 -17.82 -10.21 -0.33
N LEU A 65 -16.74 -9.47 -0.07
CA LEU A 65 -16.77 -8.42 0.93
C LEU A 65 -17.81 -7.38 0.50
N GLN A 66 -18.76 -7.10 1.38
CA GLN A 66 -19.66 -5.96 1.25
C GLN A 66 -19.11 -4.84 2.11
N LEU A 67 -18.52 -3.85 1.43
CA LEU A 67 -18.12 -2.58 2.03
C LEU A 67 -19.38 -1.76 2.35
N ASP A 68 -19.46 -1.23 3.57
CA ASP A 68 -20.51 -0.27 3.92
C ASP A 68 -20.42 0.99 3.03
N GLU A 69 -21.55 1.63 2.79
CA GLU A 69 -21.61 2.82 1.95
C GLU A 69 -20.76 3.96 2.50
N GLU A 70 -20.69 4.11 3.83
CA GLU A 70 -19.87 5.14 4.47
C GLU A 70 -18.37 4.91 4.19
N ASP A 71 -17.87 3.70 4.46
CA ASP A 71 -16.47 3.34 4.24
C ASP A 71 -16.08 3.43 2.75
N ARG A 72 -16.98 3.02 1.86
CA ARG A 72 -16.82 3.21 0.40
C ARG A 72 -16.60 4.66 0.06
N ASP A 73 -17.49 5.52 0.53
CA ASP A 73 -17.46 6.93 0.16
C ASP A 73 -16.23 7.64 0.77
N VAL A 74 -15.81 7.26 1.98
CA VAL A 74 -14.57 7.74 2.60
C VAL A 74 -13.35 7.33 1.78
N LEU A 75 -13.26 6.07 1.35
CA LEU A 75 -12.17 5.58 0.50
C LEU A 75 -12.15 6.29 -0.86
N LEU A 76 -13.30 6.43 -1.53
CA LEU A 76 -13.39 7.10 -2.82
C LEU A 76 -13.02 8.58 -2.76
N ARG A 77 -13.45 9.30 -1.71
CA ARG A 77 -13.03 10.69 -1.47
C ARG A 77 -11.52 10.78 -1.27
N THR A 78 -10.95 9.87 -0.49
CA THR A 78 -9.52 9.86 -0.20
C THR A 78 -8.70 9.56 -1.46
N LEU A 79 -9.09 8.55 -2.25
CA LEU A 79 -8.47 8.25 -3.55
C LEU A 79 -8.59 9.43 -4.53
N THR A 80 -9.73 10.14 -4.54
CA THR A 80 -9.92 11.33 -5.37
C THR A 80 -8.97 12.46 -4.96
N ARG A 81 -8.78 12.67 -3.64
CA ARG A 81 -7.80 13.63 -3.13
C ARG A 81 -6.38 13.23 -3.51
N THR A 82 -6.02 11.95 -3.36
CA THR A 82 -4.72 11.41 -3.77
C THR A 82 -4.48 11.63 -5.27
N LYS A 83 -5.48 11.34 -6.12
CA LYS A 83 -5.46 11.60 -7.56
C LYS A 83 -5.09 13.03 -7.91
N ALA A 84 -5.61 14.01 -7.17
CA ALA A 84 -5.37 15.42 -7.40
C ALA A 84 -3.99 15.90 -6.90
N LEU A 85 -3.51 15.37 -5.77
CA LEU A 85 -2.30 15.87 -5.11
C LEU A 85 -1.01 15.21 -5.60
N MET A 86 -1.02 13.90 -5.89
CA MET A 86 0.22 13.16 -6.14
C MET A 86 1.02 13.63 -7.36
N PRO A 87 0.42 14.09 -8.47
CA PRO A 87 1.20 14.63 -9.59
C PRO A 87 2.11 15.81 -9.20
N VAL A 88 1.78 16.53 -8.13
CA VAL A 88 2.62 17.62 -7.59
C VAL A 88 3.83 17.07 -6.82
N PHE A 89 3.67 15.96 -6.11
CA PHE A 89 4.72 15.35 -5.29
C PHE A 89 5.62 14.39 -6.06
N MET A 90 5.16 13.91 -7.22
CA MET A 90 5.91 13.00 -8.09
C MET A 90 6.02 13.58 -9.51
N PRO A 91 6.71 14.72 -9.70
CA PRO A 91 6.74 15.45 -10.97
C PRO A 91 7.42 14.66 -12.10
N ASP A 92 8.28 13.72 -11.74
CA ASP A 92 9.03 12.85 -12.65
C ASP A 92 8.26 11.56 -13.04
N TYR A 93 7.06 11.35 -12.48
CA TYR A 93 6.17 10.24 -12.84
C TYR A 93 5.05 10.72 -13.79
N SER A 94 4.62 9.86 -14.71
CA SER A 94 3.57 10.22 -15.68
C SER A 94 2.22 10.48 -14.97
N PRO A 95 1.67 11.72 -15.04
CA PRO A 95 0.39 12.02 -14.41
C PRO A 95 -0.76 11.21 -14.99
N GLU A 96 -0.70 10.89 -16.29
CA GLU A 96 -1.71 10.07 -16.96
C GLU A 96 -1.72 8.64 -16.43
N GLN A 97 -0.56 8.00 -16.33
CA GLN A 97 -0.43 6.65 -15.78
C GLN A 97 -0.90 6.61 -14.32
N PHE A 98 -0.56 7.65 -13.55
CA PHE A 98 -1.02 7.79 -12.18
C PHE A 98 -2.56 7.81 -12.08
N VAL A 99 -3.19 8.67 -12.88
CA VAL A 99 -4.65 8.81 -12.92
C VAL A 99 -5.32 7.50 -13.33
N VAL A 100 -4.78 6.79 -14.32
CA VAL A 100 -5.29 5.49 -14.76
C VAL A 100 -5.24 4.47 -13.62
N GLY A 101 -4.11 4.36 -12.92
CA GLY A 101 -3.96 3.44 -11.79
C GLY A 101 -4.90 3.76 -10.62
N ILE A 102 -5.06 5.03 -10.26
CA ILE A 102 -5.99 5.43 -9.19
C ILE A 102 -7.45 5.20 -9.59
N ASN A 103 -7.85 5.51 -10.83
CA ASN A 103 -9.21 5.21 -11.29
C ASN A 103 -9.50 3.70 -11.26
N ALA A 104 -8.50 2.88 -11.59
CA ALA A 104 -8.60 1.43 -11.52
C ALA A 104 -8.77 0.94 -10.07
N ALA A 105 -8.05 1.54 -9.11
CA ALA A 105 -8.25 1.28 -7.68
C ALA A 105 -9.64 1.72 -7.19
N MET A 106 -10.12 2.90 -7.60
CA MET A 106 -11.48 3.37 -7.30
C MET A 106 -12.53 2.39 -7.84
N THR A 107 -12.32 1.85 -9.04
CA THR A 107 -13.22 0.86 -9.64
C THR A 107 -13.28 -0.42 -8.80
N GLN A 108 -12.15 -0.88 -8.26
CA GLN A 108 -12.14 -2.02 -7.33
C GLN A 108 -12.91 -1.72 -6.03
N VAL A 109 -12.73 -0.52 -5.45
CA VAL A 109 -13.47 -0.10 -4.24
C VAL A 109 -14.98 -0.05 -4.49
N VAL A 110 -15.41 0.45 -5.65
CA VAL A 110 -16.84 0.43 -6.03
C VAL A 110 -17.36 -1.01 -6.08
N MET A 111 -16.62 -1.92 -6.73
CA MET A 111 -17.01 -3.33 -6.82
C MET A 111 -17.15 -4.02 -5.46
N TRP A 112 -16.44 -3.58 -4.41
CA TRP A 112 -16.62 -4.11 -3.05
C TRP A 112 -17.94 -3.70 -2.40
N SER A 113 -18.62 -2.68 -2.90
CA SER A 113 -19.95 -2.30 -2.41
C SER A 113 -21.08 -2.87 -3.25
N GLU A 114 -20.74 -3.51 -4.39
CA GLU A 114 -21.74 -4.01 -5.32
C GLU A 114 -22.31 -5.35 -4.85
N THR A 115 -23.61 -5.52 -5.06
CA THR A 115 -24.26 -6.83 -4.94
C THR A 115 -23.73 -7.78 -6.02
N THR A 116 -23.86 -9.09 -5.80
CA THR A 116 -23.50 -10.11 -6.80
C THR A 116 -24.20 -9.88 -8.14
N GLU A 117 -25.44 -9.41 -8.12
CA GLU A 117 -26.24 -9.07 -9.30
C GLU A 117 -25.64 -7.88 -10.06
N GLN A 118 -25.24 -6.82 -9.35
CA GLN A 118 -24.58 -5.66 -9.92
C GLN A 118 -23.22 -6.04 -10.54
N GLN A 119 -22.44 -6.87 -9.87
CA GLN A 119 -21.18 -7.38 -10.41
C GLN A 119 -21.38 -8.24 -11.65
N ALA A 120 -22.44 -9.05 -11.70
CA ALA A 120 -22.76 -9.90 -12.85
C ALA A 120 -23.16 -9.10 -14.11
N LEU A 121 -23.63 -7.87 -13.95
CA LEU A 121 -23.93 -6.95 -15.06
C LEU A 121 -22.69 -6.29 -15.66
N ARG A 122 -21.52 -6.35 -14.99
CA ARG A 122 -20.29 -5.76 -15.50
C ARG A 122 -19.68 -6.60 -16.62
N HIS A 123 -18.98 -5.93 -17.54
CA HIS A 123 -18.23 -6.64 -18.57
C HIS A 123 -17.13 -7.50 -17.93
N PRO A 124 -16.92 -8.76 -18.35
CA PRO A 124 -15.94 -9.67 -17.73
C PRO A 124 -14.52 -9.10 -17.64
N HIS A 125 -14.11 -8.30 -18.63
CA HIS A 125 -12.79 -7.66 -18.64
C HIS A 125 -12.65 -6.51 -17.66
N THR A 126 -13.74 -5.84 -17.23
CA THR A 126 -13.63 -4.66 -16.35
C THR A 126 -12.96 -4.99 -15.03
N LYS A 127 -13.24 -6.15 -14.43
CA LYS A 127 -12.59 -6.58 -13.19
C LYS A 127 -11.12 -6.90 -13.40
N ALA A 128 -10.78 -7.55 -14.52
CA ALA A 128 -9.40 -7.88 -14.86
C ALA A 128 -8.59 -6.60 -15.13
N ASP A 129 -9.08 -5.70 -15.98
CA ASP A 129 -8.43 -4.45 -16.33
C ASP A 129 -8.23 -3.56 -15.10
N ALA A 130 -9.27 -3.41 -14.27
CA ALA A 130 -9.18 -2.61 -13.04
C ALA A 130 -8.11 -3.14 -12.08
N ARG A 131 -7.91 -4.46 -12.00
CA ARG A 131 -6.81 -4.99 -11.18
C ARG A 131 -5.46 -4.81 -11.86
N ASP A 132 -5.33 -5.14 -13.14
CA ASP A 132 -4.02 -5.12 -13.80
C ASP A 132 -3.46 -3.70 -13.85
N LEU A 133 -4.31 -2.69 -14.06
CA LEU A 133 -3.93 -1.27 -14.03
C LEU A 133 -3.58 -0.78 -12.62
N ALA A 134 -4.34 -1.16 -11.58
CA ALA A 134 -3.98 -0.80 -10.20
C ALA A 134 -2.68 -1.50 -9.77
N ARG A 135 -2.46 -2.74 -10.22
CA ARG A 135 -1.23 -3.49 -9.95
C ARG A 135 -0.03 -2.88 -10.67
N ALA A 136 -0.21 -2.38 -11.89
CA ALA A 136 0.84 -1.63 -12.59
C ALA A 136 1.28 -0.42 -11.77
N LEU A 137 0.33 0.39 -11.29
CA LEU A 137 0.63 1.51 -10.40
C LEU A 137 1.35 1.07 -9.12
N ARG A 138 0.90 0.01 -8.44
CA ARG A 138 1.59 -0.54 -7.27
C ARG A 138 3.06 -0.86 -7.60
N ASN A 139 3.30 -1.58 -8.68
CA ASN A 139 4.64 -2.01 -9.07
C ASN A 139 5.55 -0.81 -9.37
N ASP A 140 5.02 0.22 -10.02
CA ASP A 140 5.74 1.46 -10.27
C ASP A 140 6.11 2.14 -8.95
N MET A 141 5.14 2.35 -8.06
CA MET A 141 5.37 2.96 -6.75
C MET A 141 6.37 2.16 -5.89
N HIS A 142 6.30 0.83 -5.96
CA HIS A 142 7.27 -0.05 -5.31
C HIS A 142 8.69 0.15 -5.88
N THR A 143 8.82 0.18 -7.21
CA THR A 143 10.08 0.42 -7.91
C THR A 143 10.68 1.77 -7.54
N TRP A 144 9.84 2.80 -7.46
CA TRP A 144 10.22 4.13 -7.03
C TRP A 144 10.78 4.14 -5.61
N CYS A 145 10.08 3.52 -4.66
CA CYS A 145 10.54 3.38 -3.28
C CYS A 145 11.91 2.65 -3.21
N LEU A 146 12.09 1.58 -3.98
CA LEU A 146 13.38 0.87 -4.04
C LEU A 146 14.50 1.77 -4.60
N ALA A 147 14.20 2.55 -5.64
CA ALA A 147 15.16 3.47 -6.23
C ALA A 147 15.59 4.56 -5.25
N GLU A 148 14.67 5.14 -4.48
CA GLU A 148 14.96 6.10 -3.41
C GLU A 148 15.90 5.50 -2.36
N ARG A 149 15.60 4.31 -1.84
CA ARG A 149 16.45 3.61 -0.87
C ARG A 149 17.85 3.29 -1.42
N VAL A 150 17.98 3.03 -2.72
CA VAL A 150 19.29 2.85 -3.35
C VAL A 150 20.06 4.16 -3.43
N ARG A 151 19.40 5.28 -3.75
CA ARG A 151 20.01 6.61 -3.78
C ARG A 151 20.49 7.04 -2.39
N GLU A 152 19.67 6.84 -1.36
CA GLU A 152 20.03 7.11 0.04
C GLU A 152 21.29 6.34 0.45
N ARG A 153 21.30 5.01 0.28
CA ARG A 153 22.47 4.18 0.59
C ARG A 153 23.71 4.59 -0.21
N ARG A 154 23.56 5.07 -1.45
CA ARG A 154 24.68 5.61 -2.24
C ARG A 154 25.21 6.91 -1.64
N HIS A 155 24.31 7.78 -1.18
CA HIS A 155 24.67 9.03 -0.52
C HIS A 155 25.42 8.78 0.80
N GLU A 156 24.92 7.86 1.64
CA GLU A 156 25.57 7.42 2.87
C GLU A 156 26.99 6.90 2.61
N ARG A 157 27.16 6.00 1.63
CA ARG A 157 28.49 5.49 1.24
C ARG A 157 29.43 6.60 0.81
N ARG A 158 28.94 7.60 0.06
CA ARG A 158 29.74 8.75 -0.36
C ARG A 158 30.15 9.61 0.85
N GLY A 159 29.23 9.85 1.77
CA GLY A 159 29.51 10.59 3.01
C GLY A 159 30.58 9.90 3.86
N ALA A 160 30.48 8.58 4.04
CA ALA A 160 31.46 7.78 4.76
C ALA A 160 32.86 7.87 4.11
N MET A 161 32.94 7.75 2.79
CA MET A 161 34.20 7.86 2.05
C MET A 161 34.85 9.24 2.18
N ILE A 162 34.05 10.31 2.13
CA ILE A 162 34.55 11.68 2.33
C ILE A 162 35.07 11.86 3.77
N ALA A 163 34.32 11.37 4.76
CA ALA A 163 34.72 11.44 6.17
C ALA A 163 36.03 10.70 6.42
N GLU A 164 36.21 9.53 5.80
CA GLU A 164 37.46 8.75 5.85
C GLU A 164 38.63 9.49 5.19
N MET A 165 38.44 10.09 4.01
CA MET A 165 39.48 10.89 3.36
C MET A 165 39.90 12.09 4.21
N LEU A 166 38.94 12.77 4.85
CA LEU A 166 39.21 13.92 5.69
C LEU A 166 39.94 13.53 6.98
N SER A 167 39.59 12.40 7.60
CA SER A 167 40.29 11.92 8.81
C SER A 167 41.73 11.50 8.50
N LEU A 168 41.97 10.87 7.35
CA LEU A 168 43.32 10.52 6.88
C LEU A 168 44.18 11.77 6.60
N ASN A 169 43.61 12.80 5.97
CA ASN A 169 44.32 14.05 5.70
C ASN A 169 44.67 14.82 6.98
N ILE A 170 43.79 14.82 7.98
CA ILE A 170 44.08 15.44 9.29
C ILE A 170 45.22 14.68 9.98
N ALA A 171 45.20 13.34 9.98
CA ALA A 171 46.24 12.52 10.58
C ALA A 171 47.61 12.71 9.92
N LEU A 172 47.65 12.91 8.59
CA LEU A 172 48.88 13.14 7.83
C LEU A 172 49.40 14.58 7.91
N GLY A 173 48.53 15.57 8.18
CA GLY A 173 48.90 16.98 8.36
C GLY A 173 49.34 17.35 9.78
N SER A 174 49.24 16.43 10.74
CA SER A 174 49.68 16.57 12.14
C SER A 174 51.08 15.97 12.42
N VAL A 175 51.88 15.72 11.38
CA VAL A 175 53.29 15.30 11.44
C VAL A 175 54.19 16.45 11.00
#